data_AF-A0A0M9E386-F1
#
_entry.id   AF-A0A0M9E386-F1
#
_cell.length_a   1.000
_cell.length_b   1.000
_cell.length_c   1.000
_cell.angle_alpha   90.00
_cell.angle_beta   90.00
_cell.angle_gamma   90.00
#
_symmetry.space_group_name_H-M   'P 1'
#
loop_
_entity.id
_entity.type
_entity.pdbx_description
1 polymer ?
#
loop_
_entity_poly.entity_id
_entity_poly.type
_entity_poly.pdbx_seq_one_letter_code
_entity_poly.pdbx_strand_id
1 'polypeptide(L)'
;MRKFFNASGPCNAEKHYMIGVNERIQKIHTLIDNERYFILHAPRQTGKTTCMTHLVKQLNIEGKYIAIYVNIESAQAVKEDVERANRLVLGTLKRSAKLQLSKELFPSEICFQPFSMDEGINHFFTEWCFELPKPLIVFIDEIDSLMGDALLSVLRQLRSGYTQRPERFPHSLCLIGIRDIRDYRIYSDREKRYVTGGSCFNVKERALVLENFTQKQVIELYMQHTDATGQQFTKKALKYIYDLTQGQPWLVNALGRELCFDEHAIDRNKEITVDHVEKIKEILILRRDVHLDQLADKLTEPRVANIIQLMITGDVEDMDSVITSNDKTYVINLGLVRHGPLGLEIANPIYREIIIRELTSVTEQFLGQNPVWYIKQNGKLDIEKLLSEYIKFYKEHSEMVTKRKMYTEAAHHMLFMAWIQRITNSGGKIIREYAAGLKRLDMLVEFAGERFAFELKRETKNALKEGKDQLSDYLDRLSLTSGYLIIFNRKEPTNWDTVGKRETVVVNNKTIEVIYI
;
A
#
# COMPACT_ATOMS: atom_id res chain seq x y z
N MET A 1 -3.37 6.01 32.19
CA MET A 1 -2.33 5.79 31.15
C MET A 1 -2.43 6.94 30.16
N ARG A 2 -1.32 7.58 29.77
CA ARG A 2 -1.38 8.65 28.74
C ARG A 2 -1.59 8.01 27.36
N LYS A 3 -2.34 8.68 26.48
CA LYS A 3 -2.59 8.19 25.12
C LYS A 3 -1.29 8.16 24.29
N PHE A 4 -1.25 7.31 23.27
CA PHE A 4 -0.09 7.17 22.36
C PHE A 4 -0.51 6.88 20.90
N PHE A 5 0.41 6.99 19.95
CA PHE A 5 0.16 6.62 18.55
C PHE A 5 0.11 5.10 18.39
N ASN A 6 -0.90 4.58 17.70
CA ASN A 6 -1.05 3.13 17.53
C ASN A 6 -0.82 2.70 16.09
N ALA A 7 0.21 1.89 15.88
CA ALA A 7 0.56 1.28 14.59
C ALA A 7 0.32 -0.24 14.54
N SER A 8 -0.34 -0.81 15.55
CA SER A 8 -0.61 -2.25 15.67
C SER A 8 -2.03 -2.54 16.15
N GLY A 9 -2.77 -3.37 15.43
CA GLY A 9 -4.14 -3.74 15.80
C GLY A 9 -5.15 -2.56 15.78
N PRO A 10 -6.39 -2.78 16.25
CA PRO A 10 -7.42 -1.76 16.28
C PRO A 10 -7.13 -0.66 17.31
N CYS A 11 -7.55 0.57 17.03
CA CYS A 11 -7.36 1.68 17.96
C CYS A 11 -8.44 1.71 19.04
N ASN A 12 -8.05 2.06 20.27
CA ASN A 12 -8.95 2.31 21.39
C ASN A 12 -8.89 3.80 21.74
N ALA A 13 -10.04 4.48 21.70
CA ALA A 13 -10.12 5.93 21.92
C ALA A 13 -9.66 6.38 23.32
N GLU A 14 -9.69 5.50 24.31
CA GLU A 14 -9.19 5.78 25.67
C GLU A 14 -7.66 5.69 25.76
N LYS A 15 -7.05 4.86 24.90
CA LYS A 15 -5.62 4.55 24.95
C LYS A 15 -4.81 5.20 23.84
N HIS A 16 -5.42 5.52 22.70
CA HIS A 16 -4.71 5.92 21.49
C HIS A 16 -5.20 7.28 20.98
N TYR A 17 -4.31 8.00 20.31
CA TYR A 17 -4.69 9.15 19.49
C TYR A 17 -5.51 8.68 18.28
N MET A 18 -6.60 9.37 17.97
CA MET A 18 -7.55 8.96 16.93
C MET A 18 -8.18 10.16 16.24
N ILE A 19 -8.37 10.07 14.93
CA ILE A 19 -9.21 10.99 14.17
C ILE A 19 -10.68 10.60 14.29
N GLY A 20 -11.56 11.60 14.28
CA GLY A 20 -13.00 11.42 14.29
C GLY A 20 -13.46 10.43 13.23
N VAL A 21 -14.07 9.34 13.65
CA VAL A 21 -14.53 8.26 12.76
C VAL A 21 -15.77 8.70 11.96
N ASN A 22 -16.60 9.57 12.54
CA ASN A 22 -17.91 9.98 12.01
C ASN A 22 -17.83 10.60 10.61
N GLU A 23 -16.85 11.47 10.34
CA GLU A 23 -16.66 12.05 9.00
C GLU A 23 -16.28 10.98 7.97
N ARG A 24 -15.54 9.94 8.36
CA ARG A 24 -15.10 8.85 7.47
C ARG A 24 -16.22 7.84 7.18
N ILE A 25 -17.23 7.75 8.05
CA ILE A 25 -18.32 6.75 7.96
C ILE A 25 -19.68 7.37 7.61
N GLN A 26 -19.78 8.69 7.38
CA GLN A 26 -21.07 9.33 7.10
C GLN A 26 -21.81 8.70 5.90
N LYS A 27 -21.07 8.35 4.84
CA LYS A 27 -21.63 7.64 3.68
C LYS A 27 -22.20 6.26 4.04
N ILE A 28 -21.66 5.62 5.09
CA ILE A 28 -22.11 4.31 5.56
C ILE A 28 -23.47 4.43 6.25
N HIS A 29 -23.69 5.46 7.08
CA HIS A 29 -25.01 5.70 7.69
C HIS A 29 -26.10 5.83 6.63
N THR A 30 -25.87 6.61 5.57
CA THR A 30 -26.83 6.75 4.47
C THR A 30 -27.14 5.42 3.77
N LEU A 31 -26.15 4.53 3.61
CA LEU A 31 -26.38 3.20 3.03
C LEU A 31 -27.20 2.31 3.97
N ILE A 32 -26.92 2.36 5.27
CA ILE A 32 -27.67 1.61 6.29
C ILE A 32 -29.12 2.07 6.30
N ASP A 33 -29.37 3.38 6.37
CA ASP A 33 -30.71 3.97 6.41
C ASP A 33 -31.53 3.65 5.16
N ASN A 34 -30.87 3.45 4.01
CA ASN A 34 -31.49 3.08 2.73
C ASN A 34 -31.56 1.55 2.50
N GLU A 35 -31.37 0.74 3.55
CA GLU A 35 -31.45 -0.72 3.47
C GLU A 35 -30.52 -1.31 2.40
N ARG A 36 -29.28 -0.82 2.33
CA ARG A 36 -28.33 -1.27 1.29
C ARG A 36 -27.41 -2.36 1.79
N TYR A 37 -27.18 -3.34 0.93
CA TYR A 37 -26.03 -4.23 1.08
C TYR A 37 -24.87 -3.62 0.31
N PHE A 38 -23.71 -3.52 0.94
CA PHE A 38 -22.55 -2.85 0.35
C PHE A 38 -21.24 -3.53 0.71
N ILE A 39 -20.20 -3.15 -0.02
CA ILE A 39 -18.85 -3.67 0.19
C ILE A 39 -17.96 -2.51 0.61
N LEU A 40 -17.23 -2.72 1.70
CA LEU A 40 -16.16 -1.82 2.12
C LEU A 40 -14.83 -2.48 1.76
N HIS A 41 -14.16 -1.95 0.73
CA HIS A 41 -12.80 -2.37 0.43
C HIS A 41 -11.85 -1.26 0.82
N ALA A 42 -10.80 -1.60 1.55
CA ALA A 42 -9.72 -0.66 1.76
C ALA A 42 -8.40 -1.41 1.79
N PRO A 43 -7.29 -0.75 1.42
CA PRO A 43 -5.97 -1.29 1.63
C PRO A 43 -5.75 -1.79 3.07
N ARG A 44 -4.80 -2.70 3.26
CA ARG A 44 -4.40 -3.13 4.60
C ARG A 44 -4.00 -1.91 5.45
N GLN A 45 -4.33 -1.97 6.74
CA GLN A 45 -3.96 -0.97 7.75
C GLN A 45 -4.47 0.47 7.53
N THR A 46 -5.62 0.63 6.89
CA THR A 46 -6.35 1.92 6.75
C THR A 46 -7.25 2.25 7.95
N GLY A 47 -7.21 1.41 8.99
CA GLY A 47 -8.06 1.52 10.18
C GLY A 47 -9.47 0.94 10.01
N LYS A 48 -9.68 0.00 9.07
CA LYS A 48 -10.98 -0.67 8.82
C LYS A 48 -11.64 -1.18 10.10
N THR A 49 -10.98 -2.10 10.79
CA THR A 49 -11.49 -2.72 12.02
C THR A 49 -11.84 -1.67 13.07
N THR A 50 -10.94 -0.70 13.29
CA THR A 50 -11.19 0.44 14.20
C THR A 50 -12.46 1.19 13.84
N CYS A 51 -12.65 1.55 12.56
CA CYS A 51 -13.83 2.30 12.12
C CYS A 51 -15.10 1.47 12.29
N MET A 52 -15.07 0.18 11.94
CA MET A 52 -16.25 -0.70 11.98
C MET A 52 -16.66 -1.03 13.40
N THR A 53 -15.72 -1.32 14.29
CA THR A 53 -16.03 -1.54 15.72
C THR A 53 -16.59 -0.28 16.36
N HIS A 54 -16.09 0.91 16.00
CA HIS A 54 -16.65 2.18 16.49
C HIS A 54 -18.08 2.40 15.97
N LEU A 55 -18.32 2.20 14.68
CA LEU A 55 -19.63 2.33 14.05
C LEU A 55 -20.66 1.38 14.70
N VAL A 56 -20.31 0.12 14.93
CA VAL A 56 -21.18 -0.85 15.61
C VAL A 56 -21.58 -0.37 17.01
N LYS A 57 -20.62 0.15 17.78
CA LYS A 57 -20.92 0.73 19.11
C LYS A 57 -21.85 1.92 18.99
N GLN A 58 -21.61 2.81 18.04
CA GLN A 58 -22.44 3.99 17.82
C GLN A 58 -23.88 3.61 17.44
N LEU A 59 -24.08 2.70 16.48
CA LEU A 59 -25.39 2.22 16.05
C LEU A 59 -26.19 1.58 17.21
N ASN A 60 -25.50 0.81 18.06
CA ASN A 60 -26.12 0.20 19.24
C ASN A 60 -26.50 1.24 20.31
N ILE A 61 -25.71 2.31 20.47
CA ILE A 61 -26.02 3.43 21.40
C ILE A 61 -27.21 4.25 20.88
N GLU A 62 -27.25 4.54 19.58
CA GLU A 62 -28.37 5.24 18.93
C GLU A 62 -29.69 4.48 19.10
N GLY A 63 -29.62 3.15 19.23
CA GLY A 63 -30.76 2.31 19.59
C GLY A 63 -31.79 2.13 18.48
N LYS A 64 -31.57 2.69 17.28
CA LYS A 64 -32.41 2.45 16.09
C LYS A 64 -32.25 1.02 15.56
N TYR A 65 -31.05 0.45 15.71
CA TYR A 65 -30.67 -0.84 15.16
C TYR A 65 -29.99 -1.72 16.20
N ILE A 66 -29.85 -3.01 15.86
CA ILE A 66 -28.92 -3.92 16.52
C ILE A 66 -27.78 -4.17 15.54
N ALA A 67 -26.54 -3.88 15.93
CA ALA A 67 -25.38 -4.00 15.07
C ALA A 67 -24.36 -4.98 15.64
N ILE A 68 -23.77 -5.79 14.77
CA ILE A 68 -22.66 -6.69 15.11
C ILE A 68 -21.53 -6.59 14.10
N TYR A 69 -20.30 -6.76 14.59
CA TYR A 69 -19.11 -6.95 13.77
C TYR A 69 -18.61 -8.39 13.89
N VAL A 70 -18.28 -9.02 12.76
CA VAL A 70 -17.94 -10.44 12.67
C VAL A 70 -16.68 -10.56 11.82
N ASN A 71 -15.57 -11.00 12.40
CA ASN A 71 -14.35 -11.28 11.65
C ASN A 71 -14.28 -12.79 11.38
N ILE A 72 -14.29 -13.18 10.09
CA ILE A 72 -14.29 -14.59 9.69
C ILE A 72 -12.93 -15.09 9.21
N GLU A 73 -11.83 -14.42 9.51
CA GLU A 73 -10.46 -14.78 9.08
C GLU A 73 -10.10 -16.25 9.39
N SER A 74 -10.59 -16.78 10.53
CA SER A 74 -10.41 -18.19 10.90
C SER A 74 -10.97 -19.20 9.87
N ALA A 75 -11.83 -18.76 8.95
CA ALA A 75 -12.38 -19.57 7.88
C ALA A 75 -11.36 -19.92 6.78
N GLN A 76 -10.21 -19.24 6.75
CA GLN A 76 -9.13 -19.51 5.79
C GLN A 76 -8.65 -20.98 5.83
N ALA A 77 -8.76 -21.64 6.99
CA ALA A 77 -8.37 -23.04 7.16
C ALA A 77 -9.21 -24.03 6.35
N VAL A 78 -10.36 -23.59 5.80
CA VAL A 78 -11.41 -24.49 5.31
C VAL A 78 -11.35 -24.72 3.78
N LYS A 79 -10.46 -24.03 3.06
CA LYS A 79 -10.32 -24.15 1.59
C LYS A 79 -11.69 -24.15 0.88
N GLU A 80 -12.04 -25.19 0.13
CA GLU A 80 -13.27 -25.28 -0.66
C GLU A 80 -14.41 -26.08 0.02
N ASP A 81 -14.24 -26.50 1.28
CA ASP A 81 -15.25 -27.27 2.01
C ASP A 81 -16.40 -26.37 2.49
N VAL A 82 -17.49 -26.37 1.72
CA VAL A 82 -18.69 -25.55 1.96
C VAL A 82 -19.32 -25.81 3.32
N GLU A 83 -19.47 -27.08 3.71
CA GLU A 83 -20.16 -27.43 4.95
C GLU A 83 -19.38 -26.93 6.16
N ARG A 84 -18.07 -27.21 6.17
CA ARG A 84 -17.19 -26.78 7.25
C ARG A 84 -17.07 -25.27 7.30
N ALA A 85 -17.11 -24.58 6.16
CA ALA A 85 -17.04 -23.13 6.10
C ALA A 85 -18.30 -22.51 6.74
N ASN A 86 -19.48 -23.01 6.38
CA ASN A 86 -20.74 -22.56 6.97
C ASN A 86 -20.75 -22.81 8.49
N ARG A 87 -20.33 -23.98 8.98
CA ARG A 87 -20.24 -24.25 10.42
C ARG A 87 -19.33 -23.27 11.16
N LEU A 88 -18.19 -22.93 10.57
CA LEU A 88 -17.22 -22.01 11.17
C LEU A 88 -17.75 -20.56 11.19
N VAL A 89 -18.39 -20.11 10.11
CA VAL A 89 -19.06 -18.80 10.05
C VAL A 89 -20.16 -18.71 11.11
N LEU A 90 -21.02 -19.73 11.23
CA LEU A 90 -22.07 -19.78 12.26
C LEU A 90 -21.48 -19.75 13.69
N GLY A 91 -20.42 -20.50 13.94
CA GLY A 91 -19.72 -20.46 15.22
C GLY A 91 -19.15 -19.07 15.55
N THR A 92 -18.66 -18.36 14.53
CA THR A 92 -18.13 -17.00 14.67
C THR A 92 -19.25 -15.97 14.91
N LEU A 93 -20.39 -16.12 14.24
CA LEU A 93 -21.60 -15.33 14.48
C LEU A 93 -22.10 -15.52 15.92
N LYS A 94 -22.22 -16.76 16.39
CA LYS A 94 -22.63 -17.08 17.78
C LYS A 94 -21.71 -16.41 18.81
N ARG A 95 -20.39 -16.51 18.62
CA ARG A 95 -19.41 -15.87 19.52
C ARG A 95 -19.50 -14.35 19.48
N SER A 96 -19.61 -13.76 18.29
CA SER A 96 -19.65 -12.31 18.12
C SER A 96 -20.90 -11.70 18.75
N ALA A 97 -22.07 -12.33 18.54
CA ALA A 97 -23.32 -11.95 19.19
C ALA A 97 -23.18 -11.96 20.72
N LYS A 98 -22.63 -13.04 21.28
CA LYS A 98 -22.43 -13.19 22.73
C LYS A 98 -21.45 -12.18 23.34
N LEU A 99 -20.48 -11.72 22.56
CA LEU A 99 -19.47 -10.75 23.00
C LEU A 99 -19.96 -9.30 22.91
N GLN A 100 -20.86 -9.00 21.99
CA GLN A 100 -21.23 -7.62 21.63
C GLN A 100 -22.64 -7.21 22.07
N LEU A 101 -23.53 -8.17 22.31
CA LEU A 101 -24.94 -7.91 22.63
C LEU A 101 -25.28 -8.36 24.06
N SER A 102 -26.45 -7.94 24.54
CA SER A 102 -27.03 -8.44 25.78
C SER A 102 -27.69 -9.81 25.57
N LYS A 103 -27.91 -10.55 26.67
CA LYS A 103 -28.39 -11.95 26.62
C LYS A 103 -29.74 -12.09 25.93
N GLU A 104 -30.61 -11.09 26.03
CA GLU A 104 -31.94 -11.09 25.44
C GLU A 104 -31.90 -11.05 23.91
N LEU A 105 -30.78 -10.63 23.32
CA LEU A 105 -30.58 -10.50 21.88
C LEU A 105 -29.77 -11.67 21.28
N PHE A 106 -29.43 -12.67 22.10
CA PHE A 106 -28.66 -13.82 21.63
C PHE A 106 -29.52 -14.68 20.69
N PRO A 107 -28.93 -15.20 19.58
CA PRO A 107 -29.63 -16.14 18.73
C PRO A 107 -29.97 -17.40 19.53
N SER A 108 -31.21 -17.85 19.41
CA SER A 108 -31.65 -19.11 20.03
C SER A 108 -30.97 -20.34 19.39
N GLU A 109 -31.18 -21.52 19.96
CA GLU A 109 -30.66 -22.76 19.37
C GLU A 109 -31.34 -23.12 18.03
N ILE A 110 -32.55 -22.60 17.75
CA ILE A 110 -33.25 -22.81 16.47
C ILE A 110 -32.47 -22.21 15.30
N CYS A 111 -31.80 -21.07 15.55
CA CYS A 111 -30.94 -20.41 14.56
C CYS A 111 -29.78 -21.31 14.06
N PHE A 112 -29.41 -22.36 14.82
CA PHE A 112 -28.30 -23.26 14.50
C PHE A 112 -28.74 -24.64 14.02
N GLN A 113 -30.03 -24.82 13.71
CA GLN A 113 -30.61 -26.09 13.28
C GLN A 113 -31.18 -26.02 11.85
N PRO A 114 -30.36 -25.72 10.83
CA PRO A 114 -30.83 -25.75 9.45
C PRO A 114 -31.09 -27.19 9.00
N PHE A 115 -32.01 -27.38 8.04
CA PHE A 115 -32.22 -28.68 7.40
C PHE A 115 -30.97 -29.17 6.65
N SER A 116 -30.23 -28.25 6.03
CA SER A 116 -28.94 -28.50 5.40
C SER A 116 -27.94 -27.41 5.76
N MET A 117 -26.70 -27.82 6.01
CA MET A 117 -25.62 -26.87 6.24
C MET A 117 -25.30 -26.04 4.99
N ASP A 118 -25.69 -26.46 3.78
CA ASP A 118 -25.55 -25.66 2.56
C ASP A 118 -26.36 -24.35 2.60
N GLU A 119 -27.40 -24.28 3.45
CA GLU A 119 -28.25 -23.11 3.67
C GLU A 119 -28.08 -22.52 5.07
N GLY A 120 -27.09 -22.98 5.83
CA GLY A 120 -26.98 -22.70 7.27
C GLY A 120 -26.88 -21.21 7.61
N ILE A 121 -26.20 -20.41 6.79
CA ILE A 121 -26.08 -18.96 7.01
C ILE A 121 -27.38 -18.25 6.69
N ASN A 122 -28.07 -18.67 5.62
CA ASN A 122 -29.38 -18.11 5.28
C ASN A 122 -30.38 -18.39 6.42
N HIS A 123 -30.52 -19.65 6.81
CA HIS A 123 -31.37 -20.08 7.93
C HIS A 123 -31.08 -19.31 9.22
N PHE A 124 -29.80 -19.23 9.60
CA PHE A 124 -29.39 -18.53 10.82
C PHE A 124 -29.85 -17.08 10.84
N PHE A 125 -29.62 -16.34 9.77
CA PHE A 125 -30.03 -14.94 9.69
C PHE A 125 -31.55 -14.79 9.66
N THR A 126 -32.26 -15.71 9.02
CA THR A 126 -33.72 -15.69 8.94
C THR A 126 -34.37 -15.85 10.31
N GLU A 127 -33.96 -16.87 11.06
CA GLU A 127 -34.48 -17.13 12.39
C GLU A 127 -34.06 -16.04 13.37
N TRP A 128 -32.79 -15.61 13.33
CA TRP A 128 -32.33 -14.61 14.30
C TRP A 128 -32.98 -13.25 14.06
N CYS A 129 -33.12 -12.79 12.81
CA CYS A 129 -33.81 -11.52 12.54
C CYS A 129 -35.28 -11.55 12.99
N PHE A 130 -35.93 -12.71 12.93
CA PHE A 130 -37.29 -12.87 13.43
C PHE A 130 -37.38 -12.79 14.96
N GLU A 131 -36.37 -13.28 15.67
CA GLU A 131 -36.30 -13.21 17.14
C GLU A 131 -35.97 -11.81 17.66
N LEU A 132 -35.35 -10.95 16.83
CA LEU A 132 -34.86 -9.66 17.26
C LEU A 132 -35.98 -8.58 17.30
N PRO A 133 -35.98 -7.72 18.34
CA PRO A 133 -36.99 -6.66 18.47
C PRO A 133 -36.74 -5.46 17.54
N LYS A 134 -35.57 -5.41 16.87
CA LYS A 134 -35.14 -4.30 16.03
C LYS A 134 -34.35 -4.82 14.83
N PRO A 135 -34.28 -4.07 13.72
CA PRO A 135 -33.57 -4.52 12.53
C PRO A 135 -32.07 -4.72 12.78
N LEU A 136 -31.52 -5.80 12.22
CA LEU A 136 -30.12 -6.22 12.39
C LEU A 136 -29.20 -5.62 11.31
N ILE A 137 -28.07 -5.05 11.71
CA ILE A 137 -26.97 -4.64 10.82
C ILE A 137 -25.77 -5.55 11.06
N VAL A 138 -25.21 -6.11 9.98
CA VAL A 138 -24.09 -7.05 10.06
C VAL A 138 -22.89 -6.53 9.28
N PHE A 139 -21.75 -6.42 9.95
CA PHE A 139 -20.46 -6.17 9.32
C PHE A 139 -19.64 -7.45 9.32
N ILE A 140 -19.34 -8.01 8.16
CA ILE A 140 -18.54 -9.24 7.99
C ILE A 140 -17.17 -8.86 7.44
N ASP A 141 -16.12 -9.04 8.23
CA ASP A 141 -14.73 -8.69 7.90
C ASP A 141 -13.90 -9.91 7.50
N GLU A 142 -12.87 -9.66 6.69
CA GLU A 142 -12.03 -10.68 6.06
C GLU A 142 -12.87 -11.70 5.28
N ILE A 143 -13.87 -11.24 4.51
CA ILE A 143 -14.68 -12.11 3.64
C ILE A 143 -13.82 -12.84 2.61
N ASP A 144 -12.69 -12.24 2.26
CA ASP A 144 -11.67 -12.72 1.35
C ASP A 144 -10.74 -13.79 1.94
N SER A 145 -10.94 -14.15 3.20
CA SER A 145 -10.37 -15.36 3.80
C SER A 145 -11.00 -16.65 3.23
N LEU A 146 -12.25 -16.59 2.76
CA LEU A 146 -12.92 -17.68 2.06
C LEU A 146 -12.51 -17.71 0.59
N MET A 147 -12.40 -18.91 0.01
CA MET A 147 -12.03 -19.11 -1.39
C MET A 147 -12.91 -20.18 -2.05
N GLY A 148 -12.89 -20.20 -3.39
CA GLY A 148 -13.56 -21.21 -4.20
C GLY A 148 -15.06 -21.35 -3.90
N ASP A 149 -15.52 -22.60 -3.82
CA ASP A 149 -16.92 -22.93 -3.56
C ASP A 149 -17.44 -22.45 -2.20
N ALA A 150 -16.57 -22.32 -1.19
CA ALA A 150 -16.95 -21.83 0.13
C ALA A 150 -17.39 -20.36 0.09
N LEU A 151 -16.60 -19.49 -0.56
CA LEU A 151 -16.98 -18.07 -0.75
C LEU A 151 -18.26 -17.95 -1.59
N LEU A 152 -18.38 -18.74 -2.66
CA LEU A 152 -19.58 -18.74 -3.51
C LEU A 152 -20.84 -19.12 -2.73
N SER A 153 -20.75 -20.13 -1.87
CA SER A 153 -21.87 -20.57 -1.03
C SER A 153 -22.36 -19.46 -0.12
N VAL A 154 -21.45 -18.80 0.62
CA VAL A 154 -21.81 -17.70 1.52
C VAL A 154 -22.49 -16.56 0.77
N LEU A 155 -21.92 -16.12 -0.37
CA LEU A 155 -22.48 -15.01 -1.15
C LEU A 155 -23.88 -15.34 -1.71
N ARG A 156 -24.09 -16.57 -2.18
CA ARG A 156 -25.39 -17.02 -2.71
C ARG A 156 -26.46 -17.07 -1.61
N GLN A 157 -26.10 -17.56 -0.42
CA GLN A 157 -27.00 -17.60 0.74
C GLN A 157 -27.38 -16.20 1.25
N LEU A 158 -26.44 -15.24 1.25
CA LEU A 158 -26.75 -13.85 1.59
C LEU A 158 -27.66 -13.20 0.54
N ARG A 159 -27.45 -13.53 -0.75
CA ARG A 159 -28.29 -13.02 -1.83
C ARG A 159 -29.71 -13.58 -1.78
N SER A 160 -29.89 -14.86 -1.49
CA SER A 160 -31.23 -15.48 -1.45
C SER A 160 -32.14 -14.92 -0.35
N GLY A 161 -31.57 -14.47 0.77
CA GLY A 161 -32.32 -13.84 1.85
C GLY A 161 -32.66 -12.36 1.61
N TYR A 162 -32.07 -11.71 0.60
CA TYR A 162 -32.16 -10.26 0.41
C TYR A 162 -33.59 -9.72 0.27
N THR A 163 -34.52 -10.49 -0.29
CA THR A 163 -35.92 -10.09 -0.47
C THR A 163 -36.76 -10.18 0.80
N GLN A 164 -36.22 -10.76 1.88
CA GLN A 164 -36.92 -10.98 3.14
C GLN A 164 -36.62 -9.90 4.19
N ARG A 165 -35.94 -8.83 3.77
CA ARG A 165 -35.55 -7.71 4.64
C ARG A 165 -36.69 -6.68 4.78
N PRO A 166 -36.74 -5.95 5.89
CA PRO A 166 -35.90 -6.10 7.09
C PRO A 166 -36.42 -7.12 8.12
N GLU A 167 -37.62 -7.69 7.96
CA GLU A 167 -38.30 -8.47 9.00
C GLU A 167 -37.69 -9.86 9.25
N ARG A 168 -37.15 -10.48 8.20
CA ARG A 168 -36.69 -11.87 8.21
C ARG A 168 -35.28 -12.01 7.66
N PHE A 169 -34.53 -10.93 7.50
CA PHE A 169 -33.13 -10.96 7.10
C PHE A 169 -32.47 -9.61 7.44
N PRO A 170 -31.13 -9.52 7.59
CA PRO A 170 -30.47 -8.30 8.06
C PRO A 170 -30.87 -7.07 7.25
N HIS A 171 -31.25 -5.99 7.91
CA HIS A 171 -31.67 -4.73 7.28
C HIS A 171 -30.60 -4.18 6.34
N SER A 172 -29.35 -4.18 6.80
CA SER A 172 -28.17 -3.82 6.01
C SER A 172 -27.01 -4.73 6.34
N LEU A 173 -26.17 -4.99 5.34
CA LEU A 173 -25.01 -5.87 5.46
C LEU A 173 -23.82 -5.27 4.74
N CYS A 174 -22.69 -5.22 5.44
CA CYS A 174 -21.41 -4.75 4.93
C CYS A 174 -20.42 -5.91 4.85
N LEU A 175 -19.98 -6.27 3.65
CA LEU A 175 -18.86 -7.18 3.45
C LEU A 175 -17.56 -6.37 3.36
N ILE A 176 -16.58 -6.72 4.17
CA ILE A 176 -15.30 -6.03 4.27
C ILE A 176 -14.19 -6.99 3.83
N GLY A 177 -13.31 -6.50 2.97
CA GLY A 177 -12.15 -7.26 2.48
C GLY A 177 -11.14 -6.37 1.76
N ILE A 178 -10.10 -6.99 1.18
CA ILE A 178 -9.02 -6.26 0.51
C ILE A 178 -9.41 -5.85 -0.93
N ARG A 179 -10.37 -6.54 -1.55
CA ARG A 179 -10.77 -6.33 -2.95
C ARG A 179 -12.28 -6.17 -3.08
N ASP A 180 -12.72 -5.54 -4.17
CA ASP A 180 -14.13 -5.61 -4.55
C ASP A 180 -14.47 -7.05 -4.97
N ILE A 181 -15.53 -7.62 -4.39
CA ILE A 181 -16.01 -8.98 -4.71
C ILE A 181 -16.29 -9.15 -6.22
N ARG A 182 -16.58 -8.05 -6.93
CA ARG A 182 -16.75 -8.04 -8.40
C ARG A 182 -15.50 -8.50 -9.16
N ASP A 183 -14.32 -8.22 -8.64
CA ASP A 183 -13.04 -8.56 -9.29
C ASP A 183 -12.61 -10.01 -9.00
N TYR A 184 -13.34 -10.73 -8.14
CA TYR A 184 -13.02 -12.12 -7.86
C TYR A 184 -13.43 -12.98 -9.05
N ARG A 185 -12.42 -13.53 -9.72
CA ARG A 185 -12.58 -14.70 -10.56
C ARG A 185 -12.46 -15.92 -9.65
N ILE A 186 -13.59 -16.37 -9.14
CA ILE A 186 -13.64 -17.50 -8.22
C ILE A 186 -13.70 -18.77 -9.07
N TYR A 187 -12.67 -19.60 -8.99
CA TYR A 187 -12.74 -20.93 -9.59
C TYR A 187 -13.67 -21.79 -8.74
N SER A 188 -14.68 -22.40 -9.36
CA SER A 188 -15.55 -23.35 -8.70
C SER A 188 -15.12 -24.75 -9.11
N ASP A 189 -14.69 -25.58 -8.15
CA ASP A 189 -14.36 -26.97 -8.42
C ASP A 189 -15.58 -27.78 -8.83
N ARG A 190 -16.76 -27.45 -8.28
CA ARG A 190 -18.06 -28.03 -8.66
C ARG A 190 -18.47 -27.68 -10.09
N GLU A 191 -18.35 -26.41 -10.49
CA GLU A 191 -18.78 -25.95 -11.83
C GLU A 191 -17.67 -26.06 -12.89
N LYS A 192 -16.44 -26.45 -12.50
CA LYS A 192 -15.24 -26.56 -13.35
C LYS A 192 -14.98 -25.32 -14.21
N ARG A 193 -15.32 -24.14 -13.70
CA ARG A 193 -15.19 -22.85 -14.40
C ARG A 193 -14.96 -21.70 -13.42
N TYR A 194 -14.50 -20.58 -13.96
CA TYR A 194 -14.45 -19.32 -13.22
C TYR A 194 -15.83 -18.65 -13.19
N VAL A 195 -16.26 -18.28 -11.99
CA VAL A 195 -17.47 -17.50 -11.72
C VAL A 195 -17.04 -16.11 -11.26
N THR A 196 -17.64 -15.06 -11.82
CA THR A 196 -17.38 -13.69 -11.40
C THR A 196 -18.19 -13.37 -10.14
N GLY A 197 -17.51 -12.90 -9.09
CA GLY A 197 -18.15 -12.64 -7.79
C GLY A 197 -19.29 -11.62 -7.86
N GLY A 198 -19.24 -10.68 -8.81
CA GLY A 198 -20.33 -9.71 -9.07
C GLY A 198 -21.66 -10.37 -9.47
N SER A 199 -21.62 -11.51 -10.17
CA SER A 199 -22.83 -12.27 -10.51
C SER A 199 -23.44 -12.96 -9.29
N CYS A 200 -22.63 -13.26 -8.26
CA CYS A 200 -23.06 -13.98 -7.06
C CYS A 200 -23.66 -13.06 -5.99
N PHE A 201 -23.41 -11.74 -6.08
CA PHE A 201 -23.88 -10.75 -5.11
C PHE A 201 -24.32 -9.44 -5.81
N ASN A 202 -25.22 -9.55 -6.79
CA ASN A 202 -25.74 -8.41 -7.58
C ASN A 202 -26.83 -7.58 -6.88
N VAL A 203 -26.97 -7.70 -5.56
CA VAL A 203 -27.93 -6.94 -4.73
C VAL A 203 -27.29 -5.71 -4.07
N LYS A 204 -26.11 -5.31 -4.57
CA LYS A 204 -25.25 -4.26 -4.03
C LYS A 204 -25.41 -2.95 -4.80
N GLU A 205 -25.34 -1.81 -4.09
CA GLU A 205 -25.38 -0.49 -4.73
C GLU A 205 -23.99 0.16 -4.92
N ARG A 206 -23.07 0.10 -3.94
CA ARG A 206 -21.77 0.80 -4.03
C ARG A 206 -20.63 0.10 -3.29
N ALA A 207 -19.41 0.24 -3.81
CA ALA A 207 -18.17 -0.09 -3.10
C ALA A 207 -17.64 1.19 -2.42
N LEU A 208 -17.39 1.15 -1.11
CA LEU A 208 -16.81 2.26 -0.36
C LEU A 208 -15.32 2.00 -0.12
N VAL A 209 -14.52 3.07 -0.22
CA VAL A 209 -13.09 3.07 0.11
C VAL A 209 -12.89 3.94 1.35
N LEU A 210 -12.22 3.40 2.37
CA LEU A 210 -11.71 4.23 3.46
C LEU A 210 -10.53 5.04 2.94
N GLU A 211 -10.76 6.34 2.79
CA GLU A 211 -9.75 7.28 2.33
C GLU A 211 -8.63 7.45 3.38
N ASN A 212 -7.44 7.80 2.89
CA ASN A 212 -6.32 8.23 3.73
C ASN A 212 -6.67 9.52 4.48
N PHE A 213 -5.93 9.82 5.53
CA PHE A 213 -6.10 11.08 6.26
C PHE A 213 -5.77 12.28 5.37
N THR A 214 -6.56 13.33 5.48
CA THR A 214 -6.21 14.63 4.91
C THR A 214 -5.05 15.25 5.69
N GLN A 215 -4.39 16.26 5.12
CA GLN A 215 -3.35 17.00 5.83
C GLN A 215 -3.86 17.59 7.15
N LYS A 216 -5.08 18.12 7.16
CA LYS A 216 -5.73 18.66 8.36
C LYS A 216 -5.89 17.57 9.43
N GLN A 217 -6.33 16.38 9.04
CA GLN A 217 -6.49 15.25 9.95
C GLN A 217 -5.12 14.75 10.47
N VAL A 218 -4.06 14.72 9.65
CA VAL A 218 -2.72 14.39 10.16
C VAL A 218 -2.28 15.40 11.21
N ILE A 219 -2.48 16.70 10.98
CA ILE A 219 -2.17 17.76 11.95
C ILE A 219 -2.98 17.56 13.24
N GLU A 220 -4.29 17.35 13.14
CA GLU A 220 -5.17 17.11 14.28
C GLU A 220 -4.70 15.93 15.13
N LEU A 221 -4.31 14.81 14.50
CA LEU A 221 -3.84 13.62 15.19
C LEU A 221 -2.59 13.92 16.03
N TYR A 222 -1.64 14.67 15.46
CA TYR A 222 -0.38 15.02 16.12
C TYR A 222 -0.59 16.10 17.19
N MET A 223 -1.56 17.01 17.01
CA MET A 223 -1.90 17.99 18.04
C MET A 223 -2.43 17.33 19.31
N GLN A 224 -3.11 16.18 19.22
CA GLN A 224 -3.49 15.42 20.43
C GLN A 224 -2.27 14.98 21.26
N HIS A 225 -1.12 14.74 20.61
CA HIS A 225 0.12 14.49 21.33
C HIS A 225 0.62 15.76 22.02
N THR A 226 0.73 16.85 21.26
CA THR A 226 1.13 18.17 21.76
C THR A 226 0.30 18.58 22.98
N ASP A 227 -1.01 18.44 22.92
CA ASP A 227 -1.93 18.81 24.00
C ASP A 227 -1.74 17.92 25.24
N ALA A 228 -1.42 16.64 25.04
CA ALA A 228 -1.25 15.67 26.11
C ALA A 228 0.13 15.72 26.79
N THR A 229 1.18 16.17 26.09
CA THR A 229 2.57 16.09 26.56
C THR A 229 3.29 17.43 26.65
N GLY A 230 2.82 18.45 25.93
CA GLY A 230 3.50 19.74 25.72
C GLY A 230 4.58 19.72 24.64
N GLN A 231 4.97 18.55 24.12
CA GLN A 231 6.00 18.43 23.09
C GLN A 231 5.51 18.99 21.75
N GLN A 232 6.19 20.00 21.24
CA GLN A 232 5.78 20.74 20.04
C GLN A 232 6.32 20.10 18.76
N PHE A 233 5.60 20.33 17.65
CA PHE A 233 6.07 20.04 16.30
C PHE A 233 6.13 21.33 15.48
N THR A 234 7.22 21.51 14.74
CA THR A 234 7.26 22.59 13.75
C THR A 234 6.19 22.39 12.67
N LYS A 235 5.62 23.49 12.16
CA LYS A 235 4.65 23.42 11.04
C LYS A 235 5.23 22.70 9.81
N LYS A 236 6.53 22.88 9.54
CA LYS A 236 7.24 22.21 8.45
C LYS A 236 7.32 20.70 8.66
N ALA A 237 7.58 20.23 9.89
CA ALA A 237 7.61 18.80 10.20
C ALA A 237 6.24 18.13 9.97
N LEU A 238 5.15 18.75 10.43
CA LEU A 238 3.79 18.23 10.21
C LEU A 238 3.42 18.14 8.73
N LYS A 239 3.74 19.18 7.96
CA LYS A 239 3.58 19.14 6.49
C LYS A 239 4.41 18.00 5.89
N TYR A 240 5.66 17.85 6.32
CA TYR A 240 6.55 16.84 5.78
C TYR A 240 6.09 15.41 6.09
N ILE A 241 5.56 15.15 7.29
CA ILE A 241 4.91 13.88 7.63
C ILE A 241 3.77 13.57 6.67
N TYR A 242 2.90 14.56 6.38
CA TYR A 242 1.85 14.37 5.39
C TYR A 242 2.41 14.10 3.99
N ASP A 243 3.42 14.86 3.54
CA ASP A 243 4.04 14.67 2.23
C ASP A 243 4.65 13.26 2.08
N LEU A 244 5.30 12.74 3.13
CA LEU A 244 5.94 11.42 3.14
C LEU A 244 4.94 10.26 3.17
N THR A 245 3.82 10.43 3.88
CA THR A 245 2.85 9.35 4.12
C THR A 245 1.65 9.42 3.19
N GLN A 246 1.41 10.59 2.60
CA GLN A 246 0.17 10.93 1.89
C GLN A 246 -1.08 10.56 2.71
N GLY A 247 -0.98 10.72 4.04
CA GLY A 247 -2.05 10.45 4.99
C GLY A 247 -2.35 8.97 5.25
N GLN A 248 -1.52 8.04 4.76
CA GLN A 248 -1.75 6.61 4.96
C GLN A 248 -1.75 6.30 6.48
N PRO A 249 -2.87 5.81 7.06
CA PRO A 249 -3.06 5.82 8.52
C PRO A 249 -1.99 5.09 9.32
N TRP A 250 -1.47 3.97 8.81
CA TRP A 250 -0.42 3.23 9.47
C TRP A 250 0.91 3.98 9.50
N LEU A 251 1.41 4.46 8.36
CA LEU A 251 2.66 5.23 8.26
C LEU A 251 2.59 6.49 9.13
N VAL A 252 1.44 7.18 9.13
CA VAL A 252 1.22 8.37 9.97
C VAL A 252 1.38 8.04 11.46
N ASN A 253 0.81 6.92 11.92
CA ASN A 253 0.93 6.49 13.32
C ASN A 253 2.31 5.90 13.63
N ALA A 254 2.91 5.15 12.70
CA ALA A 254 4.21 4.53 12.89
C ALA A 254 5.31 5.58 13.04
N LEU A 255 5.30 6.63 12.20
CA LEU A 255 6.19 7.78 12.37
C LEU A 255 5.97 8.47 13.71
N GLY A 256 4.71 8.71 14.11
CA GLY A 256 4.41 9.38 15.37
C GLY A 256 4.85 8.57 16.59
N ARG A 257 4.67 7.24 16.54
CA ARG A 257 5.10 6.32 17.59
C ARG A 257 6.62 6.32 17.73
N GLU A 258 7.34 6.21 16.61
CA GLU A 258 8.81 6.21 16.61
C GLU A 258 9.38 7.56 17.05
N LEU A 259 8.80 8.68 16.60
CA LEU A 259 9.24 10.03 16.98
C LEU A 259 9.08 10.33 18.47
N CYS A 260 8.08 9.75 19.13
CA CYS A 260 7.64 10.22 20.46
C CYS A 260 7.70 9.16 21.58
N PHE A 261 7.78 7.87 21.24
CA PHE A 261 7.59 6.79 22.21
C PHE A 261 8.59 5.63 22.10
N ASP A 262 8.99 5.25 20.88
CA ASP A 262 9.86 4.09 20.68
C ASP A 262 11.36 4.44 20.88
N GLU A 263 12.26 3.52 20.54
CA GLU A 263 13.70 3.57 20.85
C GLU A 263 14.39 4.87 20.38
N HIS A 264 13.93 5.43 19.26
CA HIS A 264 14.52 6.64 18.65
C HIS A 264 13.74 7.91 18.97
N ALA A 265 12.89 7.89 20.00
CA ALA A 265 12.08 9.02 20.39
C ALA A 265 12.92 10.28 20.65
N ILE A 266 12.43 11.41 20.16
CA ILE A 266 13.03 12.71 20.41
C ILE A 266 12.71 13.12 21.85
N ASP A 267 13.70 13.65 22.56
CA ASP A 267 13.56 14.20 23.90
C ASP A 267 12.31 15.07 24.00
N ARG A 268 11.46 14.80 25.00
CA ARG A 268 10.17 15.46 25.21
C ARG A 268 10.25 16.97 25.36
N ASN A 269 11.40 17.50 25.78
CA ASN A 269 11.61 18.93 25.93
C ASN A 269 12.05 19.62 24.62
N LYS A 270 12.30 18.86 23.55
CA LYS A 270 12.71 19.39 22.25
C LYS A 270 11.54 19.43 21.29
N GLU A 271 11.48 20.50 20.50
CA GLU A 271 10.56 20.61 19.37
C GLU A 271 10.96 19.64 18.26
N ILE A 272 9.98 18.96 17.67
CA ILE A 272 10.20 18.02 16.56
C ILE A 272 10.28 18.78 15.23
N THR A 273 11.41 18.62 14.54
CA THR A 273 11.76 19.32 13.29
C THR A 273 11.72 18.38 12.09
N VAL A 274 11.90 18.92 10.88
CA VAL A 274 11.98 18.15 9.63
C VAL A 274 13.13 17.13 9.68
N ASP A 275 14.28 17.51 10.25
CA ASP A 275 15.46 16.62 10.32
C ASP A 275 15.20 15.41 11.22
N HIS A 276 14.44 15.58 12.30
CA HIS A 276 14.00 14.46 13.14
C HIS A 276 13.09 13.50 12.35
N VAL A 277 12.11 14.04 11.62
CA VAL A 277 11.20 13.23 10.78
C VAL A 277 11.99 12.48 9.71
N GLU A 278 12.97 13.12 9.08
CA GLU A 278 13.79 12.50 8.04
C GLU A 278 14.62 11.33 8.59
N LYS A 279 15.23 11.50 9.76
CA LYS A 279 15.96 10.43 10.44
C LYS A 279 15.05 9.24 10.77
N ILE A 280 13.86 9.50 11.30
CA ILE A 280 12.90 8.45 11.65
C ILE A 280 12.36 7.73 10.40
N LYS A 281 12.13 8.46 9.31
CA LYS A 281 11.71 7.89 8.02
C LYS A 281 12.74 6.85 7.53
N GLU A 282 14.04 7.15 7.60
CA GLU A 282 15.09 6.19 7.22
C GLU A 282 15.08 4.94 8.12
N ILE A 283 14.93 5.11 9.44
CA ILE A 283 14.83 3.99 10.38
C ILE A 283 13.63 3.11 10.05
N LEU A 284 12.47 3.70 9.77
CA LEU A 284 11.26 2.97 9.42
C LEU A 284 11.40 2.18 8.12
N ILE A 285 12.08 2.74 7.12
CA ILE A 285 12.38 2.05 5.85
C ILE A 285 13.32 0.86 6.08
N LEU A 286 14.30 0.98 6.99
CA LEU A 286 15.27 -0.07 7.29
C LEU A 286 14.69 -1.21 8.15
N ARG A 287 13.73 -0.92 9.03
CA ARG A 287 13.21 -1.88 10.02
C ARG A 287 12.46 -3.08 9.41
N ARG A 288 12.06 -3.02 8.13
CA ARG A 288 11.27 -4.07 7.46
C ARG A 288 10.12 -4.59 8.33
N ASP A 289 9.26 -3.68 8.80
CA ASP A 289 8.08 -4.08 9.57
C ASP A 289 7.24 -5.11 8.78
N VAL A 290 6.60 -6.07 9.47
CA VAL A 290 5.83 -7.21 8.87
C VAL A 290 4.84 -6.78 7.77
N HIS A 291 4.29 -5.56 7.86
CA HIS A 291 3.42 -5.01 6.81
C HIS A 291 4.14 -4.75 5.49
N LEU A 292 5.41 -4.35 5.57
CA LEU A 292 6.30 -4.15 4.43
C LEU A 292 6.72 -5.49 3.82
N ASP A 293 6.89 -6.56 4.62
CA ASP A 293 7.14 -7.90 4.08
C ASP A 293 5.95 -8.41 3.23
N GLN A 294 4.72 -8.16 3.68
CA GLN A 294 3.53 -8.48 2.88
C GLN A 294 3.46 -7.72 1.55
N LEU A 295 4.15 -6.57 1.45
CA LEU A 295 4.32 -5.83 0.20
C LEU A 295 5.15 -6.65 -0.79
N ALA A 296 6.25 -7.26 -0.32
CA ALA A 296 7.20 -7.99 -1.15
C ALA A 296 6.51 -9.15 -1.89
N ASP A 297 5.65 -9.91 -1.21
CA ASP A 297 4.84 -10.96 -1.84
C ASP A 297 4.00 -10.41 -3.00
N LYS A 298 3.38 -9.23 -2.83
CA LYS A 298 2.55 -8.61 -3.87
C LYS A 298 3.35 -8.10 -5.05
N LEU A 299 4.59 -7.66 -4.82
CA LEU A 299 5.51 -7.26 -5.89
C LEU A 299 5.91 -8.45 -6.78
N THR A 300 5.67 -9.70 -6.37
CA THR A 300 5.89 -10.90 -7.19
C THR A 300 4.68 -11.30 -8.06
N GLU A 301 3.53 -10.65 -7.92
CA GLU A 301 2.39 -10.91 -8.81
C GLU A 301 2.62 -10.24 -10.20
N PRO A 302 2.53 -10.97 -11.33
CA PRO A 302 2.83 -10.41 -12.66
C PRO A 302 2.06 -9.12 -13.00
N ARG A 303 0.75 -9.07 -12.68
CA ARG A 303 -0.08 -7.88 -12.86
C ARG A 303 0.37 -6.66 -12.05
N VAL A 304 0.97 -6.88 -10.87
CA VAL A 304 1.51 -5.81 -10.03
C VAL A 304 2.86 -5.37 -10.60
N ALA A 305 3.73 -6.33 -10.88
CA ALA A 305 5.07 -6.05 -11.39
C ALA A 305 5.05 -5.31 -12.71
N ASN A 306 4.14 -5.62 -13.64
CA ASN A 306 4.03 -4.90 -14.91
C ASN A 306 3.78 -3.40 -14.69
N ILE A 307 2.88 -3.05 -13.75
CA ILE A 307 2.56 -1.65 -13.43
C ILE A 307 3.72 -0.97 -12.70
N ILE A 308 4.28 -1.62 -11.68
CA ILE A 308 5.39 -1.07 -10.90
C ILE A 308 6.64 -0.88 -11.78
N GLN A 309 6.91 -1.82 -12.67
CA GLN A 309 8.01 -1.75 -13.63
C GLN A 309 7.90 -0.52 -14.54
N LEU A 310 6.72 -0.24 -15.10
CA LEU A 310 6.48 0.95 -15.92
C LEU A 310 6.67 2.25 -15.13
N MET A 311 6.34 2.24 -13.84
CA MET A 311 6.61 3.39 -12.96
C MET A 311 8.09 3.60 -12.67
N ILE A 312 8.86 2.51 -12.59
CA ILE A 312 10.32 2.56 -12.36
C ILE A 312 11.05 3.02 -13.63
N THR A 313 10.65 2.55 -14.82
CA THR A 313 11.30 2.95 -16.09
C THR A 313 10.80 4.28 -16.63
N GLY A 314 9.64 4.75 -16.18
CA GLY A 314 8.99 5.95 -16.73
C GLY A 314 8.41 5.74 -18.13
N ASP A 315 8.49 4.53 -18.69
CA ASP A 315 8.01 4.20 -20.04
C ASP A 315 6.48 4.27 -20.09
N VAL A 316 5.97 4.91 -21.14
CA VAL A 316 4.52 4.96 -21.48
C VAL A 316 4.21 4.38 -22.85
N GLU A 317 5.24 3.96 -23.59
CA GLU A 317 5.06 3.17 -24.81
C GLU A 317 4.33 1.87 -24.45
N ASP A 318 3.32 1.49 -25.25
CA ASP A 318 2.55 0.26 -25.09
C ASP A 318 1.75 0.11 -23.78
N MET A 319 1.53 1.20 -23.03
CA MET A 319 0.78 1.17 -21.76
C MET A 319 -0.63 0.57 -21.91
N ASP A 320 -1.33 0.89 -22.99
CA ASP A 320 -2.68 0.38 -23.28
C ASP A 320 -2.71 -1.09 -23.74
N SER A 321 -1.58 -1.62 -24.23
CA SER A 321 -1.47 -3.03 -24.64
C SER A 321 -1.01 -3.94 -23.50
N VAL A 322 -0.36 -3.39 -22.47
CA VAL A 322 0.23 -4.13 -21.34
C VAL A 322 -0.62 -4.05 -20.06
N ILE A 323 -1.33 -2.94 -19.80
CA ILE A 323 -2.11 -2.74 -18.56
C ILE A 323 -3.60 -2.80 -18.85
N THR A 324 -4.31 -3.72 -18.20
CA THR A 324 -5.77 -3.70 -18.18
C THR A 324 -6.31 -2.72 -17.12
N SER A 325 -7.49 -2.15 -17.35
CA SER A 325 -8.20 -1.34 -16.34
C SER A 325 -8.41 -2.08 -15.01
N ASN A 326 -8.52 -3.41 -15.07
CA ASN A 326 -8.65 -4.26 -13.89
C ASN A 326 -7.34 -4.33 -13.10
N ASP A 327 -6.19 -4.46 -13.76
CA ASP A 327 -4.88 -4.49 -13.07
C ASP A 327 -4.57 -3.15 -12.40
N LYS A 328 -4.89 -2.05 -13.08
CA LYS A 328 -4.79 -0.69 -12.51
C LYS A 328 -5.63 -0.57 -11.24
N THR A 329 -6.90 -0.94 -11.32
CA THR A 329 -7.83 -0.90 -10.18
C THR A 329 -7.33 -1.79 -9.05
N TYR A 330 -6.79 -2.96 -9.38
CA TYR A 330 -6.22 -3.88 -8.41
C TYR A 330 -5.05 -3.28 -7.62
N VAL A 331 -4.06 -2.70 -8.30
CA VAL A 331 -2.87 -2.12 -7.64
C VAL A 331 -3.24 -0.88 -6.81
N ILE A 332 -4.23 -0.09 -7.25
CA ILE A 332 -4.79 1.01 -6.45
C ILE A 332 -5.47 0.49 -5.19
N ASN A 333 -6.30 -0.56 -5.31
CA ASN A 333 -6.99 -1.18 -4.18
C ASN A 333 -6.02 -1.81 -3.16
N LEU A 334 -4.87 -2.29 -3.61
CA LEU A 334 -3.78 -2.72 -2.72
C LEU A 334 -3.17 -1.56 -1.91
N GLY A 335 -3.39 -0.32 -2.33
CA GLY A 335 -2.76 0.87 -1.74
C GLY A 335 -1.30 1.07 -2.15
N LEU A 336 -0.85 0.40 -3.21
CA LEU A 336 0.49 0.52 -3.78
C LEU A 336 0.65 1.76 -4.66
N VAL A 337 -0.43 2.10 -5.37
CA VAL A 337 -0.49 3.17 -6.37
C VAL A 337 -1.70 4.05 -6.09
N ARG A 338 -1.64 5.30 -6.50
CA ARG A 338 -2.76 6.24 -6.48
C ARG A 338 -2.86 7.04 -7.77
N HIS A 339 -4.01 7.70 -7.94
CA HIS A 339 -4.14 8.80 -8.89
C HIS A 339 -3.50 10.06 -8.30
N GLY A 340 -2.37 10.46 -8.87
CA GLY A 340 -1.76 11.76 -8.64
C GLY A 340 -2.30 12.83 -9.60
N PRO A 341 -1.88 14.09 -9.45
CA PRO A 341 -2.37 15.22 -10.25
C PRO A 341 -2.13 15.07 -11.76
N LEU A 342 -1.10 14.29 -12.13
CA LEU A 342 -0.63 14.16 -13.49
C LEU A 342 -0.82 12.75 -14.05
N GLY A 343 -1.22 11.76 -13.25
CA GLY A 343 -1.28 10.36 -13.67
C GLY A 343 -1.17 9.38 -12.51
N LEU A 344 -0.88 8.12 -12.80
CA LEU A 344 -0.62 7.13 -11.76
C LEU A 344 0.77 7.32 -11.15
N GLU A 345 0.84 7.24 -9.83
CA GLU A 345 2.11 7.26 -9.10
C GLU A 345 2.06 6.31 -7.90
N ILE A 346 3.23 5.91 -7.41
CA ILE A 346 3.35 5.16 -6.16
C ILE A 346 2.64 5.92 -5.02
N ALA A 347 1.91 5.19 -4.17
CA ALA A 347 0.95 5.76 -3.24
C ALA A 347 1.53 6.82 -2.28
N ASN A 348 2.81 6.69 -1.91
CA ASN A 348 3.51 7.65 -1.06
C ASN A 348 5.05 7.53 -1.22
N PRO A 349 5.82 8.58 -0.88
CA PRO A 349 7.29 8.55 -0.90
C PRO A 349 7.94 7.43 -0.10
N ILE A 350 7.39 7.00 1.04
CA ILE A 350 7.99 5.91 1.83
C ILE A 350 7.91 4.58 1.05
N TYR A 351 6.76 4.28 0.44
CA TYR A 351 6.60 3.10 -0.41
C TYR A 351 7.49 3.14 -1.64
N ARG A 352 7.76 4.34 -2.18
CA ARG A 352 8.71 4.52 -3.29
C ARG A 352 10.08 3.93 -2.97
N GLU A 353 10.56 4.20 -1.76
CA GLU A 353 11.85 3.73 -1.27
C GLU A 353 11.83 2.23 -0.96
N ILE A 354 10.79 1.77 -0.28
CA ILE A 354 10.66 0.38 0.15
C ILE A 354 10.55 -0.56 -1.07
N ILE A 355 9.74 -0.21 -2.07
CA ILE A 355 9.57 -1.04 -3.27
C ILE A 355 10.92 -1.29 -3.96
N ILE A 356 11.72 -0.24 -4.14
CA ILE A 356 13.04 -0.40 -4.78
C ILE A 356 13.94 -1.29 -3.92
N ARG A 357 14.06 -1.00 -2.63
CA ARG A 357 14.90 -1.77 -1.70
C ARG A 357 14.50 -3.24 -1.64
N GLU A 358 13.21 -3.54 -1.61
CA GLU A 358 12.74 -4.92 -1.62
C GLU A 358 13.15 -5.62 -2.92
N LEU A 359 12.96 -4.96 -4.05
CA LEU A 359 13.30 -5.51 -5.35
C LEU A 359 14.81 -5.57 -5.65
N THR A 360 15.64 -4.82 -4.92
CA THR A 360 17.11 -4.81 -5.05
C THR A 360 17.83 -5.53 -3.91
N SER A 361 17.12 -5.97 -2.88
CA SER A 361 17.67 -6.51 -1.64
C SER A 361 18.68 -7.64 -1.84
N VAL A 362 18.34 -8.61 -2.70
CA VAL A 362 19.22 -9.73 -3.04
C VAL A 362 20.48 -9.22 -3.73
N THR A 363 20.32 -8.37 -4.74
CA THR A 363 21.42 -7.77 -5.47
C THR A 363 22.37 -7.04 -4.51
N GLU A 364 21.84 -6.22 -3.60
CA GLU A 364 22.64 -5.49 -2.59
C GLU A 364 23.51 -6.41 -1.71
N GLN A 365 23.02 -7.59 -1.34
CA GLN A 365 23.78 -8.54 -0.52
C GLN A 365 24.99 -9.13 -1.26
N PHE A 366 24.90 -9.30 -2.58
CA PHE A 366 25.99 -9.85 -3.40
C PHE A 366 27.01 -8.80 -3.84
N LEU A 367 26.76 -7.52 -3.58
CA LEU A 367 27.54 -6.42 -4.15
C LEU A 367 28.84 -6.06 -3.40
N GLY A 368 29.14 -6.71 -2.26
CA GLY A 368 30.51 -6.90 -1.72
C GLY A 368 31.50 -5.73 -1.66
N GLN A 369 31.07 -4.45 -1.59
CA GLN A 369 31.98 -3.29 -1.57
C GLN A 369 31.72 -2.32 -0.41
N ASN A 370 32.81 -1.76 0.14
CA ASN A 370 32.76 -0.83 1.28
C ASN A 370 32.51 0.62 0.79
N PRO A 371 31.39 1.26 1.17
CA PRO A 371 31.04 2.58 0.66
C PRO A 371 32.01 3.71 1.05
N VAL A 372 32.86 3.51 2.07
CA VAL A 372 33.96 4.43 2.43
C VAL A 372 34.95 4.62 1.26
N TRP A 373 35.07 3.64 0.36
CA TRP A 373 36.00 3.71 -0.78
C TRP A 373 35.68 4.80 -1.79
N TYR A 374 34.45 5.31 -1.80
CA TYR A 374 34.00 6.38 -2.69
C TYR A 374 34.03 7.76 -2.03
N ILE A 375 34.57 7.88 -0.83
CA ILE A 375 34.66 9.15 -0.12
C ILE A 375 36.08 9.69 -0.24
N LYS A 376 36.21 10.91 -0.76
CA LYS A 376 37.49 11.63 -0.85
C LYS A 376 37.95 12.04 0.56
N GLN A 377 39.24 12.34 0.71
CA GLN A 377 39.79 12.81 2.00
C GLN A 377 39.10 14.05 2.57
N ASN A 378 38.50 14.89 1.72
CA ASN A 378 37.73 16.07 2.11
C ASN A 378 36.26 15.76 2.50
N GLY A 379 35.89 14.48 2.60
CA GLY A 379 34.54 14.05 2.97
C GLY A 379 33.50 14.13 1.85
N LYS A 380 33.90 14.50 0.62
CA LYS A 380 33.01 14.57 -0.54
C LYS A 380 32.95 13.25 -1.30
N LEU A 381 31.90 13.08 -2.11
CA LEU A 381 31.73 11.89 -2.94
C LEU A 381 32.70 11.93 -4.14
N ASP A 382 33.37 10.81 -4.39
CA ASP A 382 34.09 10.55 -5.63
C ASP A 382 33.16 9.92 -6.65
N ILE A 383 32.34 10.76 -7.28
CA ILE A 383 31.34 10.31 -8.24
C ILE A 383 31.98 9.63 -9.46
N GLU A 384 33.13 10.12 -9.91
CA GLU A 384 33.87 9.55 -11.03
C GLU A 384 34.33 8.12 -10.74
N LYS A 385 34.87 7.91 -9.54
CA LYS A 385 35.24 6.57 -9.08
C LYS A 385 34.02 5.68 -8.91
N LEU A 386 32.93 6.18 -8.33
CA LEU A 386 31.69 5.43 -8.13
C LEU A 386 31.11 4.93 -9.46
N LEU A 387 31.07 5.78 -10.49
CA LEU A 387 30.56 5.44 -11.82
C LEU A 387 31.53 4.53 -12.58
N SER A 388 32.85 4.71 -12.42
CA SER A 388 33.84 3.82 -13.05
C SER A 388 33.78 2.41 -12.48
N GLU A 389 33.64 2.27 -11.16
CA GLU A 389 33.47 0.96 -10.52
C GLU A 389 32.11 0.34 -10.85
N TYR A 390 31.05 1.14 -11.04
CA TYR A 390 29.77 0.64 -11.55
C TYR A 390 29.94 0.00 -12.94
N ILE A 391 30.61 0.69 -13.86
CA ILE A 391 30.88 0.18 -15.22
C ILE A 391 31.66 -1.14 -15.14
N LYS A 392 32.70 -1.19 -14.32
CA LYS A 392 33.51 -2.41 -14.14
C LYS A 392 32.66 -3.56 -13.61
N PHE A 393 31.90 -3.31 -12.54
CA PHE A 393 30.99 -4.28 -11.97
C PHE A 393 29.97 -4.78 -13.01
N TYR A 394 29.39 -3.86 -13.80
CA TYR A 394 28.44 -4.23 -14.83
C TYR A 394 29.07 -5.14 -15.88
N LYS A 395 30.32 -4.88 -16.30
CA LYS A 395 31.05 -5.77 -17.22
C LYS A 395 31.28 -7.17 -16.65
N GLU A 396 31.52 -7.28 -15.35
CA GLU A 396 31.77 -8.56 -14.67
C GLU A 396 30.48 -9.35 -14.37
N HIS A 397 29.34 -8.66 -14.26
CA HIS A 397 28.12 -9.23 -13.67
C HIS A 397 26.82 -8.89 -14.42
N SER A 398 26.87 -8.41 -15.66
CA SER A 398 25.66 -8.05 -16.44
C SER A 398 24.66 -9.20 -16.58
N GLU A 399 25.12 -10.46 -16.53
CA GLU A 399 24.27 -11.64 -16.55
C GLU A 399 23.23 -11.69 -15.42
N MET A 400 23.53 -11.07 -14.27
CA MET A 400 22.58 -10.94 -13.15
C MET A 400 21.36 -10.11 -13.53
N VAL A 401 21.51 -9.20 -14.50
CA VAL A 401 20.45 -8.34 -15.03
C VAL A 401 19.72 -9.02 -16.18
N THR A 402 20.46 -9.60 -17.13
CA THR A 402 19.89 -10.16 -18.37
C THR A 402 19.12 -11.47 -18.14
N LYS A 403 19.47 -12.25 -17.11
CA LYS A 403 18.80 -13.53 -16.78
C LYS A 403 17.61 -13.40 -15.82
N ARG A 404 17.22 -12.17 -15.44
CA ARG A 404 16.11 -11.93 -14.50
C ARG A 404 14.77 -12.37 -15.12
N LYS A 405 13.89 -13.00 -14.32
CA LYS A 405 12.56 -13.46 -14.79
C LYS A 405 11.44 -12.44 -14.62
N MET A 406 11.63 -11.46 -13.74
CA MET A 406 10.63 -10.45 -13.38
C MET A 406 11.30 -9.08 -13.34
N TYR A 407 10.55 -8.01 -13.60
CA TYR A 407 11.10 -6.65 -13.68
C TYR A 407 12.21 -6.54 -14.75
N THR A 408 12.11 -7.28 -15.85
CA THR A 408 13.14 -7.33 -16.91
C THR A 408 13.36 -5.96 -17.56
N GLU A 409 12.31 -5.17 -17.72
CA GLU A 409 12.38 -3.85 -18.35
C GLU A 409 13.06 -2.84 -17.41
N ALA A 410 12.84 -2.98 -16.11
CA ALA A 410 13.43 -2.14 -15.07
C ALA A 410 14.76 -2.67 -14.53
N ALA A 411 15.24 -3.84 -14.97
CA ALA A 411 16.37 -4.53 -14.34
C ALA A 411 17.65 -3.67 -14.29
N HIS A 412 17.95 -2.94 -15.37
CA HIS A 412 19.09 -2.03 -15.46
C HIS A 412 18.92 -0.80 -14.54
N HIS A 413 17.72 -0.21 -14.51
CA HIS A 413 17.38 0.89 -13.61
C HIS A 413 17.60 0.48 -12.15
N MET A 414 17.06 -0.69 -11.80
CA MET A 414 17.14 -1.22 -10.44
C MET A 414 18.57 -1.58 -10.05
N LEU A 415 19.38 -2.13 -10.97
CA LEU A 415 20.78 -2.41 -10.67
C LEU A 415 21.55 -1.11 -10.40
N PHE A 416 21.38 -0.08 -11.23
CA PHE A 416 22.01 1.21 -11.00
C PHE A 416 21.56 1.84 -9.68
N MET A 417 20.26 1.80 -9.38
CA MET A 417 19.71 2.28 -8.11
C MET A 417 20.29 1.53 -6.92
N ALA A 418 20.42 0.20 -6.99
CA ALA A 418 21.06 -0.63 -5.96
C ALA A 418 22.54 -0.29 -5.78
N TRP A 419 23.23 0.03 -6.87
CA TRP A 419 24.63 0.47 -6.84
C TRP A 419 24.77 1.78 -6.08
N ILE A 420 23.97 2.79 -6.45
CA ILE A 420 24.00 4.11 -5.83
C ILE A 420 23.51 4.06 -4.38
N GLN A 421 22.56 3.18 -4.03
CA GLN A 421 22.04 3.02 -2.66
C GLN A 421 23.14 2.81 -1.62
N ARG A 422 24.30 2.24 -1.98
CA ARG A 422 25.40 2.01 -1.03
C ARG A 422 25.95 3.29 -0.43
N ILE A 423 25.91 4.42 -1.14
CA ILE A 423 26.43 5.69 -0.62
C ILE A 423 25.53 6.25 0.50
N THR A 424 24.27 5.82 0.60
CA THR A 424 23.42 6.22 1.73
C THR A 424 23.91 5.65 3.05
N ASN A 425 24.53 4.47 3.01
CA ASN A 425 25.09 3.83 4.20
C ASN A 425 26.31 4.60 4.77
N SER A 426 26.82 5.60 4.06
CA SER A 426 27.92 6.46 4.50
C SER A 426 27.54 7.94 4.62
N GLY A 427 26.25 8.22 4.85
CA GLY A 427 25.75 9.58 5.10
C GLY A 427 25.22 10.32 3.86
N GLY A 428 25.10 9.64 2.72
CA GLY A 428 24.40 10.15 1.55
C GLY A 428 22.88 10.09 1.70
N LYS A 429 22.19 10.98 0.99
CA LYS A 429 20.74 10.96 0.82
C LYS A 429 20.43 10.74 -0.65
N ILE A 430 19.47 9.87 -0.94
CA ILE A 430 18.95 9.67 -2.29
C ILE A 430 17.51 10.13 -2.29
N ILE A 431 17.16 10.96 -3.26
CA ILE A 431 15.81 11.42 -3.53
C ILE A 431 15.40 10.85 -4.89
N ARG A 432 14.27 10.14 -4.92
CA ARG A 432 13.74 9.48 -6.12
C ARG A 432 12.43 10.10 -6.53
N GLU A 433 12.20 10.27 -7.83
CA GLU A 433 10.91 10.68 -8.36
C GLU A 433 10.37 9.69 -9.41
N TYR A 434 9.49 8.77 -8.99
CA TYR A 434 8.81 7.86 -9.93
C TYR A 434 7.42 8.37 -10.32
N ALA A 435 7.18 8.40 -11.62
CA ALA A 435 5.87 8.59 -12.22
C ALA A 435 5.90 8.28 -13.72
N ALA A 436 5.13 7.29 -14.16
CA ALA A 436 5.05 6.89 -15.57
C ALA A 436 4.61 8.07 -16.44
N GLY A 437 5.42 8.44 -17.44
CA GLY A 437 5.08 9.47 -18.44
C GLY A 437 5.20 10.92 -17.98
N LEU A 438 5.73 11.20 -16.78
CA LEU A 438 5.67 12.54 -16.17
C LEU A 438 6.98 13.33 -16.14
N LYS A 439 7.98 12.93 -16.93
CA LYS A 439 9.27 13.65 -17.11
C LYS A 439 9.90 14.09 -15.78
N ARG A 440 9.84 13.23 -14.75
CA ARG A 440 10.47 13.43 -13.45
C ARG A 440 11.91 12.90 -13.51
N LEU A 441 12.80 13.40 -12.65
CA LEU A 441 14.17 12.87 -12.57
C LEU A 441 14.17 11.52 -11.89
N ASP A 442 14.82 10.54 -12.51
CA ASP A 442 14.87 9.19 -11.93
C ASP A 442 15.55 9.16 -10.56
N MET A 443 16.63 9.93 -10.38
CA MET A 443 17.36 9.96 -9.12
C MET A 443 18.22 11.22 -8.91
N LEU A 444 18.06 11.86 -7.75
CA LEU A 444 18.98 12.87 -7.22
C LEU A 444 19.73 12.31 -6.02
N VAL A 445 21.06 12.38 -6.06
CA VAL A 445 21.92 12.06 -4.92
C VAL A 445 22.37 13.35 -4.26
N GLU A 446 22.14 13.47 -2.96
CA GLU A 446 22.72 14.51 -2.12
C GLU A 446 23.79 13.89 -1.19
N PHE A 447 25.03 14.38 -1.25
CA PHE A 447 26.11 13.87 -0.40
C PHE A 447 27.01 15.01 0.05
N ALA A 448 27.18 15.20 1.37
CA ALA A 448 28.03 16.26 1.94
C ALA A 448 27.78 17.67 1.32
N GLY A 449 26.52 17.99 1.00
CA GLY A 449 26.12 19.26 0.39
C GLY A 449 26.25 19.33 -1.14
N GLU A 450 26.77 18.29 -1.79
CA GLU A 450 26.81 18.17 -3.25
C GLU A 450 25.57 17.44 -3.78
N ARG A 451 25.17 17.77 -5.01
CA ARG A 451 23.99 17.24 -5.67
C ARG A 451 24.36 16.67 -7.04
N PHE A 452 23.98 15.42 -7.28
CA PHE A 452 24.22 14.73 -8.55
C PHE A 452 22.87 14.23 -9.11
N ALA A 453 22.49 14.74 -10.28
CA ALA A 453 21.26 14.36 -10.95
C ALA A 453 21.52 13.26 -11.99
N PHE A 454 20.72 12.20 -11.95
CA PHE A 454 20.77 11.07 -12.87
C PHE A 454 19.45 10.90 -13.60
N GLU A 455 19.53 10.81 -14.92
CA GLU A 455 18.46 10.36 -15.80
C GLU A 455 18.87 9.01 -16.41
N LEU A 456 17.95 8.06 -16.45
CA LEU A 456 18.16 6.71 -16.95
C LEU A 456 17.25 6.49 -18.16
N LYS A 457 17.81 5.98 -19.25
CA LYS A 457 17.05 5.64 -20.46
C LYS A 457 17.42 4.28 -20.99
N ARG A 458 16.44 3.56 -21.51
CA ARG A 458 16.69 2.43 -22.39
C ARG A 458 17.23 2.94 -23.72
N GLU A 459 18.18 2.22 -24.31
CA GLU A 459 18.65 2.49 -25.67
C GLU A 459 17.49 2.37 -26.68
N THR A 460 17.10 3.51 -27.26
CA THR A 460 16.18 3.64 -28.38
C THR A 460 16.72 4.69 -29.34
N LYS A 461 16.11 4.82 -30.53
CA LYS A 461 16.51 5.84 -31.51
C LYS A 461 16.49 7.27 -30.95
N ASN A 462 15.60 7.55 -30.01
CA ASN A 462 15.39 8.89 -29.45
C ASN A 462 15.92 9.06 -28.01
N ALA A 463 16.35 7.97 -27.35
CA ALA A 463 16.75 7.96 -25.94
C ALA A 463 17.76 9.06 -25.60
N LEU A 464 18.76 9.26 -26.45
CA LEU A 464 19.78 10.28 -26.25
C LEU A 464 19.20 11.71 -26.30
N LYS A 465 18.26 11.98 -27.22
CA LYS A 465 17.62 13.30 -27.35
C LYS A 465 16.67 13.54 -26.19
N GLU A 466 15.76 12.59 -25.94
CA GLU A 466 14.75 12.68 -24.90
C GLU A 466 15.37 12.79 -23.51
N GLY A 467 16.39 11.97 -23.21
CA GLY A 467 17.11 12.01 -21.95
C GLY A 467 17.85 13.33 -21.72
N LYS A 468 18.45 13.92 -22.77
CA LYS A 468 19.10 15.24 -22.70
C LYS A 468 18.10 16.35 -22.38
N ASP A 469 17.00 16.40 -23.13
CA ASP A 469 15.98 17.43 -22.98
C ASP A 469 15.36 17.36 -21.56
N GLN A 470 15.00 16.15 -21.12
CA GLN A 470 14.42 15.92 -19.80
C GLN A 470 15.39 16.27 -18.65
N LEU A 471 16.65 15.83 -18.74
CA LEU A 471 17.65 16.11 -17.72
C LEU A 471 17.94 17.62 -17.65
N SER A 472 18.08 18.29 -18.80
CA SER A 472 18.29 19.74 -18.88
C SER A 472 17.19 20.53 -18.16
N ASP A 473 15.92 20.21 -18.45
CA ASP A 473 14.75 20.83 -17.80
C ASP A 473 14.74 20.61 -16.28
N TYR A 474 15.26 19.47 -15.81
CA TYR A 474 15.35 19.17 -14.38
C TYR A 474 16.52 19.88 -13.69
N LEU A 475 17.68 19.98 -14.36
CA LEU A 475 18.84 20.72 -13.87
C LEU A 475 18.50 22.20 -13.65
N ASP A 476 17.68 22.81 -14.51
CA ASP A 476 17.20 24.18 -14.32
C ASP A 476 16.34 24.33 -13.06
N ARG A 477 15.39 23.40 -12.84
CA ARG A 477 14.56 23.39 -11.62
C ARG A 477 15.38 23.27 -10.34
N LEU A 478 16.49 22.54 -10.39
CA LEU A 478 17.40 22.36 -9.24
C LEU A 478 18.52 23.39 -9.16
N SER A 479 18.62 24.32 -10.12
CA SER A 479 19.75 25.25 -10.23
C SER A 479 21.11 24.54 -10.29
N LEU A 480 21.17 23.40 -10.96
CA LEU A 480 22.40 22.63 -11.21
C LEU A 480 22.97 22.96 -12.59
N THR A 481 24.28 22.83 -12.72
CA THR A 481 25.03 23.08 -13.98
C THR A 481 25.39 21.80 -14.72
N SER A 482 25.29 20.64 -14.06
CA SER A 482 25.67 19.36 -14.63
C SER A 482 24.85 18.19 -14.12
N GLY A 483 24.78 17.13 -14.92
CA GLY A 483 24.10 15.88 -14.59
C GLY A 483 24.59 14.71 -15.44
N TYR A 484 24.08 13.52 -15.15
CA TYR A 484 24.49 12.27 -15.77
C TYR A 484 23.29 11.62 -16.47
N LEU A 485 23.45 11.25 -17.73
CA LEU A 485 22.48 10.49 -18.50
C LEU A 485 23.02 9.08 -18.73
N ILE A 486 22.38 8.06 -18.16
CA ILE A 486 22.79 6.67 -18.34
C ILE A 486 21.87 5.99 -19.36
N ILE A 487 22.45 5.49 -20.45
CA ILE A 487 21.72 4.82 -21.53
C ILE A 487 22.06 3.33 -21.50
N PHE A 488 21.08 2.48 -21.21
CA PHE A 488 21.28 1.03 -21.06
C PHE A 488 20.81 0.25 -22.28
N ASN A 489 21.64 -0.69 -22.74
CA ASN A 489 21.24 -1.71 -23.71
C ASN A 489 20.70 -2.96 -23.00
N ARG A 490 19.52 -3.44 -23.40
CA ARG A 490 18.93 -4.65 -22.82
C ARG A 490 19.52 -5.95 -23.37
N LYS A 491 20.15 -5.89 -24.54
CA LYS A 491 20.78 -7.06 -25.14
C LYS A 491 22.11 -7.32 -24.45
N GLU A 492 22.52 -8.59 -24.42
CA GLU A 492 23.86 -8.92 -24.00
C GLU A 492 24.88 -8.14 -24.85
N PRO A 493 25.88 -7.50 -24.20
CA PRO A 493 26.89 -6.74 -24.93
C PRO A 493 27.60 -7.62 -25.95
N THR A 494 27.53 -7.25 -27.23
CA THR A 494 28.29 -7.90 -28.30
C THR A 494 29.69 -7.31 -28.42
N ASN A 495 29.91 -6.10 -27.89
CA ASN A 495 31.20 -5.43 -27.81
C ASN A 495 31.38 -4.82 -26.41
N TRP A 496 32.32 -5.37 -25.63
CA TRP A 496 32.59 -4.89 -24.28
C TRP A 496 33.34 -3.55 -24.23
N ASP A 497 33.95 -3.11 -25.34
CA ASP A 497 34.63 -1.82 -25.42
C ASP A 497 33.63 -0.65 -25.53
N THR A 498 32.41 -0.92 -26.02
CA THR A 498 31.34 0.09 -26.06
C THR A 498 30.62 0.25 -24.74
N VAL A 499 30.68 -0.75 -23.86
CA VAL A 499 30.12 -0.69 -22.50
C VAL A 499 30.98 0.24 -21.63
N GLY A 500 30.34 1.21 -20.99
CA GLY A 500 30.98 2.26 -20.22
C GLY A 500 31.56 3.41 -21.05
N LYS A 501 31.24 3.49 -22.36
CA LYS A 501 31.63 4.64 -23.17
C LYS A 501 31.00 5.90 -22.57
N ARG A 502 31.81 6.96 -22.43
CA ARG A 502 31.39 8.26 -21.89
C ARG A 502 31.48 9.34 -22.95
N GLU A 503 30.48 10.22 -22.99
CA GLU A 503 30.42 11.37 -23.89
C GLU A 503 29.95 12.60 -23.12
N THR A 504 30.66 13.71 -23.24
CA THR A 504 30.22 14.99 -22.65
C THR A 504 29.50 15.81 -23.70
N VAL A 505 28.29 16.25 -23.38
CA VAL A 505 27.46 17.08 -24.25
C VAL A 505 26.98 18.32 -23.51
N VAL A 506 26.91 19.45 -24.22
CA VAL A 506 26.40 20.71 -23.67
C VAL A 506 25.01 20.97 -24.24
N VAL A 507 24.02 21.14 -23.35
CA VAL A 507 22.63 21.43 -23.69
C VAL A 507 22.19 22.61 -22.82
N ASN A 508 21.72 23.70 -23.41
CA ASN A 508 21.26 24.90 -22.68
C ASN A 508 22.26 25.39 -21.61
N ASN A 509 23.56 25.42 -21.92
CA ASN A 509 24.66 25.75 -20.99
C ASN A 509 24.81 24.81 -19.77
N LYS A 510 24.24 23.62 -19.83
CA LYS A 510 24.44 22.54 -18.85
C LYS A 510 25.38 21.48 -19.43
N THR A 511 26.27 20.96 -18.60
CA THR A 511 27.15 19.85 -18.96
C THR A 511 26.50 18.52 -18.59
N ILE A 512 26.14 17.72 -19.58
CA ILE A 512 25.60 16.38 -19.38
C ILE A 512 26.68 15.36 -19.74
N GLU A 513 26.98 14.45 -18.82
CA GLU A 513 27.80 13.28 -19.10
C GLU A 513 26.90 12.09 -19.44
N VAL A 514 27.02 11.61 -20.68
CA VAL A 514 26.29 10.45 -21.17
C VAL A 514 27.15 9.21 -20.98
N ILE A 515 26.60 8.17 -20.36
CA ILE A 515 27.27 6.89 -20.12
C ILE A 515 26.45 5.78 -20.76
N TYR A 516 27.04 5.04 -21.69
CA TYR A 516 26.39 3.91 -22.36
C TYR A 516 26.74 2.61 -21.62
N ILE A 517 25.74 1.86 -21.18
CA ILE A 517 25.88 0.66 -20.34
C ILE A 517 25.29 -0.57 -21.04
#